data_AF-W4M5I5-F1
#
_entry.id   AF-W4M5I5-F1
#
_cell.length_a   1.000
_cell.length_b   1.000
_cell.length_c   1.000
_cell.angle_alpha   90.00
_cell.angle_beta   90.00
_cell.angle_gamma   90.00
#
_symmetry.space_group_name_H-M   'P 1'
#
loop_
_entity.id
_entity.type
_entity.pdbx_description
1 polymer ?
#
loop_
_entity_poly.entity_id
_entity_poly.type
_entity_poly.pdbx_seq_one_letter_code
_entity_poly.pdbx_strand_id
1 'polypeptide(L)'
;MATFGIALLAMAVFWEGGIKPIWRPAMMHGQVTGSPLQKINAFIDVVQTASQRLDVRQATEALASRMASGVGYFSHVLARVPAMIGYEQGRLTLRALTHVVQPRFLFPHKPNLGGDSWLVRQYAGIHVADEKQGTSVGLSYMAQFYIDFGVPGMFVPLFLYGLLIGLIYQSLRLAAPSPLFFQSTVMVIFLQHFMSYEGEIAKLLGGLIQTWLFFLLFLYVCAPWLHRHLLAHAAIPSTANAPA
;
A
#
# COMPACT_ATOMS: atom_id res chain seq x y z
N MET A 1 2.48 12.95 -25.49
CA MET A 1 2.20 11.76 -24.65
C MET A 1 3.38 10.79 -24.63
N ALA A 2 3.87 10.29 -25.77
CA ALA A 2 4.99 9.32 -25.81
C ALA A 2 6.31 9.85 -25.23
N THR A 3 6.70 11.09 -25.55
CA THR A 3 7.91 11.74 -25.01
C THR A 3 7.89 11.88 -23.49
N PHE A 4 6.73 12.20 -22.92
CA PHE A 4 6.54 12.29 -21.47
C PHE A 4 6.68 10.91 -20.80
N GLY A 5 6.09 9.87 -21.40
CA GLY A 5 6.22 8.50 -20.89
C GLY A 5 7.67 7.99 -20.91
N ILE A 6 8.41 8.28 -21.98
CA ILE A 6 9.84 7.94 -22.10
C ILE A 6 10.65 8.68 -21.04
N ALA A 7 10.40 9.96 -20.82
CA ALA A 7 11.07 10.75 -19.78
C ALA A 7 10.82 10.18 -18.37
N LEU A 8 9.58 9.80 -18.06
CA LEU A 8 9.24 9.16 -16.79
C LEU A 8 9.93 7.81 -16.61
N LEU A 9 9.99 6.99 -17.66
CA LEU A 9 10.67 5.70 -17.61
C LEU A 9 12.18 5.85 -17.42
N ALA A 10 12.81 6.79 -18.14
CA ALA A 10 14.22 7.12 -17.95
C ALA A 10 14.51 7.61 -16.52
N MET A 11 13.63 8.46 -15.97
CA MET A 11 13.71 8.91 -14.58
C MET A 11 13.58 7.73 -13.60
N ALA A 12 12.66 6.80 -13.84
CA ALA A 12 12.46 5.62 -12.99
C ALA A 12 13.68 4.69 -13.00
N VAL A 13 14.27 4.43 -14.18
CA VAL A 13 15.50 3.64 -14.33
C VAL A 13 16.66 4.32 -13.60
N PHE A 14 16.83 5.62 -13.79
CA PHE A 14 17.89 6.40 -13.13
C PHE A 14 17.74 6.41 -11.61
N TRP A 15 16.49 6.53 -11.13
CA TRP A 15 16.17 6.52 -9.71
C TRP A 15 16.43 5.16 -9.07
N GLU A 16 15.88 4.07 -9.62
CA GLU A 16 15.99 2.72 -9.03
C GLU A 16 17.41 2.15 -9.15
N GLY A 17 18.06 2.30 -10.31
CA GLY A 17 19.35 1.69 -10.57
C GLY A 17 20.57 2.58 -10.32
N GLY A 18 20.42 3.90 -10.40
CA GLY A 18 21.52 4.85 -10.24
C GLY A 18 21.58 5.45 -8.83
N ILE A 19 20.56 6.24 -8.48
CA ILE A 19 20.57 7.03 -7.24
C ILE A 19 20.39 6.16 -6.01
N LYS A 20 19.33 5.33 -5.97
CA LYS A 20 18.95 4.57 -4.78
C LYS A 20 20.04 3.66 -4.21
N PRO A 21 20.80 2.90 -5.02
CA PRO A 21 21.84 2.00 -4.50
C PRO A 21 22.97 2.72 -3.77
N ILE A 22 23.24 3.98 -4.11
CA ILE A 22 24.27 4.80 -3.45
C ILE A 22 23.67 5.57 -2.27
N TRP A 23 22.49 6.18 -2.48
CA TRP A 23 21.85 7.05 -1.51
C TRP A 23 21.35 6.30 -0.26
N ARG A 24 20.72 5.14 -0.44
CA ARG A 24 20.08 4.42 0.67
C ARG A 24 21.08 3.90 1.70
N PRO A 25 22.20 3.26 1.33
CA PRO A 25 23.23 2.87 2.31
C PRO A 25 23.85 4.09 3.01
N ALA A 26 24.07 5.19 2.29
CA ALA A 26 24.62 6.42 2.88
C ALA A 26 23.70 6.99 3.97
N MET A 27 22.40 6.98 3.75
CA MET A 27 21.43 7.35 4.79
C MET A 27 21.41 6.37 5.96
N MET A 28 21.38 5.05 5.67
CA MET A 28 21.25 4.01 6.69
C MET A 28 22.47 3.90 7.60
N HIS A 29 23.67 4.16 7.07
CA HIS A 29 24.91 4.18 7.85
C HIS A 29 25.21 5.54 8.50
N GLY A 30 24.26 6.48 8.48
CA GLY A 30 24.44 7.79 9.11
C GLY A 30 25.51 8.67 8.45
N GLN A 31 25.84 8.41 7.18
CA GLN A 31 26.81 9.22 6.42
C GLN A 31 26.21 10.56 5.98
N VAL A 32 24.87 10.66 5.95
CA VAL A 32 24.13 11.88 5.62
C VAL A 32 23.67 12.58 6.91
N THR A 33 24.57 13.38 7.50
CA THR A 33 24.31 14.17 8.72
C THR A 33 24.60 15.65 8.50
N GLY A 34 24.15 16.51 9.42
CA GLY A 34 24.41 17.95 9.38
C GLY A 34 23.25 18.83 8.87
N SER A 35 23.59 20.04 8.44
CA SER A 35 22.64 21.09 8.07
C SER A 35 21.85 20.73 6.78
N PRO A 36 20.67 21.35 6.53
CA PRO A 36 19.90 21.10 5.31
C PRO A 36 20.72 21.30 4.02
N LEU A 37 21.60 22.30 3.99
CA LEU A 37 22.48 22.56 2.85
C LEU A 37 23.50 21.43 2.64
N GLN A 38 24.06 20.87 3.71
CA GLN A 38 24.99 19.74 3.61
C GLN A 38 24.31 18.49 3.05
N LYS A 39 23.05 18.24 3.43
CA LYS A 39 22.27 17.12 2.89
C LYS A 39 21.96 17.29 1.41
N ILE A 40 21.67 18.51 0.97
CA ILE A 40 21.46 18.82 -0.45
C ILE A 40 22.73 18.58 -1.25
N ASN A 41 23.88 19.07 -0.77
CA ASN A 41 25.16 18.86 -1.44
C ASN A 41 25.50 17.37 -1.54
N ALA A 42 25.34 16.62 -0.44
CA ALA A 42 25.54 15.16 -0.45
C ALA A 42 24.63 14.45 -1.46
N PHE A 43 23.37 14.90 -1.61
CA PHE A 43 22.46 14.34 -2.61
C PHE A 43 22.89 14.69 -4.04
N ILE A 44 23.32 15.92 -4.30
CA ILE A 44 23.85 16.35 -5.60
C ILE A 44 25.07 15.50 -5.98
N ASP A 45 25.98 15.26 -5.05
CA ASP A 45 27.16 14.42 -5.28
C ASP A 45 26.76 12.99 -5.65
N VAL A 46 25.72 12.45 -5.02
CA VAL A 46 25.16 11.14 -5.39
C VAL A 46 24.53 11.15 -6.78
N VAL A 47 23.79 12.20 -7.15
CA VAL A 47 23.23 12.33 -8.50
C VAL A 47 24.33 12.40 -9.56
N GLN A 48 25.40 13.15 -9.31
CA GLN A 48 26.56 13.23 -10.21
C GLN A 48 27.30 11.89 -10.30
N THR A 49 27.47 11.20 -9.18
CA THR A 49 28.09 9.86 -9.16
C THR A 49 27.24 8.85 -9.91
N ALA A 50 25.91 8.89 -9.70
CA ALA A 50 24.96 8.02 -10.36
C ALA A 50 24.96 8.26 -11.88
N SER A 51 25.04 9.51 -12.36
CA SER A 51 25.05 9.80 -13.80
C SER A 51 26.30 9.29 -14.51
N GLN A 52 27.44 9.25 -13.81
CA GLN A 52 28.71 8.74 -14.36
C GLN A 52 28.80 7.21 -14.33
N ARG A 53 28.15 6.56 -13.35
CA ARG A 53 28.27 5.11 -13.10
C ARG A 53 27.03 4.30 -13.52
N LEU A 54 26.03 4.94 -14.13
CA LEU A 54 24.80 4.26 -14.49
C LEU A 54 25.04 3.17 -15.53
N ASP A 55 24.89 1.92 -15.14
CA ASP A 55 24.68 0.82 -16.06
C ASP A 55 23.18 0.73 -16.37
N VAL A 56 22.80 1.13 -17.59
CA VAL A 56 21.40 1.12 -18.03
C VAL A 56 20.80 -0.29 -18.00
N ARG A 57 21.59 -1.33 -18.33
CA ARG A 57 21.11 -2.71 -18.33
C ARG A 57 20.80 -3.15 -16.90
N GLN A 58 21.74 -2.97 -15.98
CA GLN A 58 21.54 -3.32 -14.57
C GLN A 58 20.43 -2.49 -13.93
N ALA A 59 20.34 -1.20 -14.24
CA ALA A 59 19.30 -0.31 -13.75
C ALA A 59 17.91 -0.72 -14.26
N THR A 60 17.82 -1.15 -15.52
CA THR A 60 16.58 -1.68 -16.09
C THR A 60 16.20 -3.00 -15.42
N GLU A 61 17.15 -3.90 -15.19
CA GLU A 61 16.92 -5.16 -14.45
C GLU A 61 16.48 -4.89 -13.00
N ALA A 62 17.04 -3.87 -12.34
CA ALA A 62 16.65 -3.44 -10.99
C ALA A 62 15.21 -2.90 -10.97
N LEU A 63 14.84 -2.06 -11.95
CA LEU A 63 13.46 -1.58 -12.08
C LEU A 63 12.49 -2.73 -12.35
N ALA A 64 12.83 -3.62 -13.29
CA ALA A 64 12.00 -4.77 -13.65
C ALA A 64 11.80 -5.72 -12.46
N SER A 65 12.87 -6.06 -11.73
CA SER A 65 12.79 -6.91 -10.53
C SER A 65 11.98 -6.24 -9.40
N ARG A 66 12.06 -4.91 -9.27
CA ARG A 66 11.26 -4.15 -8.31
C ARG A 66 9.77 -4.14 -8.65
N MET A 67 9.42 -4.05 -9.93
CA MET A 67 8.04 -4.13 -10.41
C MET A 67 7.50 -5.55 -10.33
N ALA A 68 8.35 -6.55 -10.55
CA ALA A 68 7.98 -7.96 -10.52
C ALA A 68 8.01 -8.56 -9.10
N SER A 69 8.48 -7.83 -8.08
CA SER A 69 8.78 -8.41 -6.77
C SER A 69 7.60 -9.15 -6.14
N GLY A 70 6.39 -8.59 -6.17
CA GLY A 70 5.21 -9.25 -5.61
C GLY A 70 4.84 -10.55 -6.32
N VAL A 71 4.94 -10.58 -7.66
CA VAL A 71 4.70 -11.80 -8.45
C VAL A 71 5.83 -12.81 -8.25
N GLY A 72 7.07 -12.35 -8.17
CA GLY A 72 8.25 -13.17 -7.91
C GLY A 72 8.16 -13.88 -6.55
N TYR A 73 7.81 -13.19 -5.48
CA TYR A 73 7.63 -13.84 -4.18
C TYR A 73 6.52 -14.88 -4.23
N PHE A 74 5.42 -14.60 -4.93
CA PHE A 74 4.34 -15.56 -5.06
C PHE A 74 4.75 -16.79 -5.88
N SER A 75 5.53 -16.65 -6.95
CA SER A 75 6.00 -17.80 -7.73
C SER A 75 6.89 -18.74 -6.90
N HIS A 76 7.75 -18.17 -6.05
CA HIS A 76 8.53 -18.95 -5.09
C HIS A 76 7.66 -19.66 -4.05
N VAL A 77 6.58 -19.04 -3.59
CA VAL A 77 5.60 -19.70 -2.72
C VAL A 77 4.93 -20.87 -3.42
N LEU A 78 4.51 -20.72 -4.69
CA LEU A 78 3.91 -21.81 -5.48
C LEU A 78 4.86 -23.01 -5.62
N ALA A 79 6.16 -22.76 -5.77
CA ALA A 79 7.17 -23.82 -5.86
C ALA A 79 7.43 -24.54 -4.52
N ARG A 80 7.17 -23.88 -3.39
CA ARG A 80 7.49 -24.39 -2.04
C ARG A 80 6.28 -24.94 -1.30
N VAL A 81 5.08 -24.42 -1.56
CA VAL A 81 3.84 -24.84 -0.92
C VAL A 81 2.95 -25.49 -1.99
N PRO A 82 2.52 -26.75 -1.85
CA PRO A 82 2.69 -27.62 -0.68
C PRO A 82 3.95 -28.51 -0.70
N ALA A 83 4.81 -28.40 -1.72
CA ALA A 83 5.87 -29.38 -2.00
C ALA A 83 6.92 -29.55 -0.87
N MET A 84 7.27 -28.48 -0.17
CA MET A 84 8.21 -28.48 0.96
C MET A 84 7.56 -28.07 2.28
N ILE A 85 6.58 -27.17 2.24
CA ILE A 85 5.84 -26.68 3.41
C ILE A 85 4.37 -26.95 3.14
N GLY A 86 3.70 -27.67 4.05
CA GLY A 86 2.27 -27.95 3.93
C GLY A 86 1.42 -26.69 3.98
N TYR A 87 0.16 -26.80 3.54
CA TYR A 87 -0.80 -25.71 3.68
C TYR A 87 -1.06 -25.38 5.15
N GLU A 88 -1.27 -24.10 5.44
CA GLU A 88 -1.47 -23.55 6.78
C GLU A 88 -2.93 -23.64 7.26
N GLN A 89 -3.83 -24.12 6.41
CA GLN A 89 -5.23 -24.45 6.73
C GLN A 89 -6.01 -23.30 7.39
N GLY A 90 -5.75 -22.07 6.95
CA GLY A 90 -6.44 -20.86 7.43
C GLY A 90 -5.78 -20.18 8.62
N ARG A 91 -4.61 -20.64 9.08
CA ARG A 91 -3.90 -20.02 10.20
C ARG A 91 -3.51 -18.57 9.93
N LEU A 92 -3.08 -18.23 8.70
CA LEU A 92 -2.73 -16.86 8.35
C LEU A 92 -3.98 -15.97 8.28
N THR A 93 -5.05 -16.48 7.69
CA THR A 93 -6.36 -15.81 7.62
C THR A 93 -6.93 -15.57 9.00
N LEU A 94 -6.89 -16.55 9.90
CA LEU A 94 -7.35 -16.43 11.28
C LEU A 94 -6.50 -15.41 12.06
N ARG A 95 -5.18 -15.39 11.84
CA ARG A 95 -4.30 -14.37 12.41
C ARG A 95 -4.71 -12.96 11.96
N ALA A 96 -5.06 -12.78 10.70
CA ALA A 96 -5.53 -11.49 10.20
C ALA A 96 -6.89 -11.09 10.81
N LEU A 97 -7.86 -12.01 10.85
CA LEU A 97 -9.18 -11.76 11.43
C LEU A 97 -9.09 -11.42 12.92
N THR A 98 -8.35 -12.20 13.70
CA THR A 98 -8.08 -11.93 15.12
C THR A 98 -7.37 -10.59 15.31
N HIS A 99 -6.50 -10.21 14.37
CA HIS A 99 -5.88 -8.90 14.39
C HIS A 99 -6.90 -7.77 14.20
N VAL A 100 -7.88 -7.91 13.33
CA VAL A 100 -8.86 -6.84 13.09
C VAL A 100 -9.85 -6.68 14.24
N VAL A 101 -10.33 -7.77 14.83
CA VAL A 101 -11.36 -7.72 15.89
C VAL A 101 -10.83 -7.30 17.26
N GLN A 102 -9.52 -7.18 17.42
CA GLN A 102 -8.88 -6.78 18.68
C GLN A 102 -8.21 -5.39 18.54
N PRO A 103 -8.98 -4.29 18.62
CA PRO A 103 -8.43 -2.94 18.54
C PRO A 103 -7.51 -2.65 19.72
N ARG A 104 -6.42 -1.91 19.50
CA ARG A 104 -5.40 -1.63 20.52
C ARG A 104 -5.92 -0.86 21.74
N PHE A 105 -7.02 -0.11 21.59
CA PHE A 105 -7.65 0.58 22.71
C PHE A 105 -8.21 -0.41 23.76
N LEU A 106 -8.77 -1.54 23.32
CA LEU A 106 -9.29 -2.59 24.20
C LEU A 106 -8.21 -3.63 24.57
N PHE A 107 -7.22 -3.82 23.70
CA PHE A 107 -6.15 -4.81 23.87
C PHE A 107 -4.76 -4.15 23.78
N PRO A 108 -4.32 -3.41 24.81
CA PRO A 108 -3.06 -2.66 24.79
C PRO A 108 -1.81 -3.56 24.74
N HIS A 109 -1.88 -4.77 25.31
CA HIS A 109 -0.77 -5.73 25.33
C HIS A 109 -0.69 -6.63 24.09
N LYS A 110 -1.51 -6.37 23.07
CA LYS A 110 -1.56 -7.20 21.88
C LYS A 110 -0.22 -7.15 21.11
N PRO A 111 0.33 -8.30 20.68
CA PRO A 111 1.55 -8.33 19.89
C PRO A 111 1.43 -7.50 18.62
N ASN A 112 2.48 -6.75 18.30
CA ASN A 112 2.56 -6.09 17.01
C ASN A 112 2.68 -7.14 15.90
N LEU A 113 2.19 -6.84 14.69
CA LEU A 113 2.28 -7.80 13.57
C LEU A 113 3.73 -8.08 13.14
N GLY A 114 4.68 -7.24 13.55
CA GLY A 114 6.08 -7.28 13.17
C GLY A 114 6.30 -6.81 11.73
N GLY A 115 7.56 -6.80 11.30
CA GLY A 115 7.92 -6.61 9.89
C GLY A 115 7.42 -7.76 9.02
N ASP A 116 6.98 -7.48 7.80
CA ASP A 116 6.32 -8.50 6.95
C ASP A 116 7.29 -9.52 6.36
N SER A 117 8.59 -9.23 6.44
CA SER A 117 9.69 -9.97 5.83
C SER A 117 9.76 -11.45 6.29
N TRP A 118 9.19 -11.80 7.44
CA TRP A 118 9.15 -13.19 7.91
C TRP A 118 8.28 -14.09 7.01
N LEU A 119 7.18 -13.58 6.45
CA LEU A 119 6.31 -14.34 5.54
C LEU A 119 7.08 -14.78 4.29
N VAL A 120 7.83 -13.84 3.71
CA VAL A 120 8.65 -14.09 2.51
C VAL A 120 9.77 -15.09 2.83
N ARG A 121 10.46 -14.92 3.95
CA ARG A 121 11.53 -15.85 4.37
C ARG A 121 11.02 -17.26 4.61
N GLN A 122 9.88 -17.39 5.28
CA GLN A 122 9.31 -18.69 5.63
C GLN A 122 8.76 -19.40 4.39
N TYR A 123 7.87 -18.74 3.64
CA TYR A 123 7.09 -19.41 2.60
C TYR A 123 7.72 -19.30 1.20
N ALA A 124 8.36 -18.18 0.87
CA ALA A 124 9.08 -18.03 -0.41
C ALA A 124 10.53 -18.52 -0.31
N GLY A 125 11.09 -18.64 0.90
CA GLY A 125 12.48 -19.08 1.10
C GLY A 125 13.53 -18.07 0.66
N ILE A 126 13.14 -16.80 0.45
CA ILE A 126 14.03 -15.73 0.02
C ILE A 126 14.45 -14.92 1.24
N HIS A 127 15.76 -14.69 1.37
CA HIS A 127 16.28 -13.82 2.41
C HIS A 127 16.08 -12.35 2.03
N VAL A 128 14.96 -11.78 2.46
CA VAL A 128 14.69 -10.33 2.35
C VAL A 128 15.17 -9.58 3.59
N ALA A 129 15.52 -8.31 3.44
CA ALA A 129 15.91 -7.46 4.55
C ALA A 129 14.78 -7.31 5.57
N ASP A 130 15.12 -7.26 6.86
CA ASP A 130 14.14 -7.16 7.96
C ASP A 130 13.84 -5.71 8.37
N GLU A 131 12.87 -5.57 9.27
CA GLU A 131 12.56 -4.31 9.96
C GLU A 131 13.80 -3.71 10.65
N LYS A 132 14.67 -4.57 11.22
CA LYS A 132 15.97 -4.18 11.80
C LYS A 132 16.97 -3.61 10.78
N GLN A 133 16.78 -3.92 9.50
CA GLN A 133 17.58 -3.40 8.37
C GLN A 133 16.80 -2.31 7.60
N GLY A 134 15.74 -1.75 8.20
CA GLY A 134 14.97 -0.64 7.66
C GLY A 134 14.13 -1.00 6.42
N THR A 135 13.75 -2.26 6.26
CA THR A 135 12.90 -2.70 5.13
C THR A 135 11.81 -3.65 5.61
N SER A 136 10.55 -3.38 5.25
CA SER A 136 9.45 -4.34 5.39
C SER A 136 9.05 -4.81 3.99
N VAL A 137 9.25 -6.09 3.69
CA VAL A 137 8.82 -6.68 2.42
C VAL A 137 7.60 -7.56 2.68
N GLY A 138 6.45 -7.08 2.18
CA GLY A 138 5.17 -7.77 2.26
C GLY A 138 5.11 -9.01 1.38
N LEU A 139 4.40 -10.04 1.85
CA LEU A 139 3.86 -11.09 1.00
C LEU A 139 2.39 -10.79 0.74
N SER A 140 2.00 -10.76 -0.54
CA SER A 140 0.63 -10.39 -0.93
C SER A 140 -0.43 -11.27 -0.26
N TYR A 141 -1.59 -10.69 0.03
CA TYR A 141 -2.73 -11.41 0.58
C TYR A 141 -3.15 -12.61 -0.30
N MET A 142 -2.97 -12.53 -1.63
CA MET A 142 -3.25 -13.64 -2.56
C MET A 142 -2.34 -14.84 -2.27
N ALA A 143 -1.04 -14.59 -2.07
CA ALA A 143 -0.09 -15.63 -1.72
C ALA A 143 -0.41 -16.24 -0.34
N GLN A 144 -0.89 -15.44 0.62
CA GLN A 144 -1.29 -15.95 1.94
C GLN A 144 -2.54 -16.84 1.88
N PHE A 145 -3.54 -16.46 1.09
CA PHE A 145 -4.71 -17.33 0.87
C PHE A 145 -4.34 -18.63 0.14
N TYR A 146 -3.38 -18.57 -0.79
CA TYR A 146 -2.83 -19.78 -1.39
C TYR A 146 -2.11 -20.65 -0.35
N ILE A 147 -1.30 -20.05 0.54
CA ILE A 147 -0.62 -20.78 1.62
C ILE A 147 -1.61 -21.45 2.56
N ASP A 148 -2.73 -20.80 2.87
CA ASP A 148 -3.75 -21.38 3.75
C ASP A 148 -4.57 -22.49 3.07
N PHE A 149 -4.99 -22.30 1.82
CA PHE A 149 -6.07 -23.09 1.23
C PHE A 149 -5.77 -23.70 -0.15
N GLY A 150 -4.60 -23.41 -0.74
CA GLY A 150 -4.26 -23.82 -2.10
C GLY A 150 -5.10 -23.13 -3.19
N VAL A 151 -4.93 -23.56 -4.45
CA VAL A 151 -5.56 -22.90 -5.62
C VAL A 151 -7.10 -22.89 -5.57
N PRO A 152 -7.82 -24.02 -5.39
CA PRO A 152 -9.28 -23.95 -5.38
C PRO A 152 -9.79 -23.21 -4.12
N GLY A 153 -9.13 -23.42 -2.98
CA GLY A 153 -9.58 -22.87 -1.71
C GLY A 153 -9.34 -21.36 -1.56
N MET A 154 -8.28 -20.80 -2.16
CA MET A 154 -7.95 -19.37 -2.04
C MET A 154 -9.00 -18.45 -2.67
N PHE A 155 -9.80 -18.94 -3.64
CA PHE A 155 -10.82 -18.12 -4.29
C PHE A 155 -11.97 -17.76 -3.34
N VAL A 156 -12.26 -18.60 -2.34
CA VAL A 156 -13.31 -18.34 -1.35
C VAL A 156 -12.99 -17.09 -0.52
N PRO A 157 -11.87 -16.99 0.22
CA PRO A 157 -11.54 -15.79 0.98
C PRO A 157 -11.28 -14.58 0.08
N LEU A 158 -10.77 -14.76 -1.15
CA LEU A 158 -10.65 -13.66 -2.13
C LEU A 158 -12.02 -13.09 -2.51
N PHE A 159 -12.99 -13.96 -2.79
CA PHE A 159 -14.36 -13.55 -3.07
C PHE A 159 -14.99 -12.85 -1.87
N LEU A 160 -14.83 -13.40 -0.66
CA LEU A 160 -15.33 -12.77 0.57
C LEU A 160 -14.69 -11.40 0.83
N TYR A 161 -13.40 -11.25 0.54
CA TYR A 161 -12.70 -9.97 0.64
C TYR A 161 -13.23 -8.96 -0.38
N GLY A 162 -13.47 -9.38 -1.63
CA GLY A 162 -14.11 -8.55 -2.65
C GLY A 162 -15.54 -8.15 -2.28
N LEU A 163 -16.32 -9.08 -1.73
CA LEU A 163 -17.67 -8.84 -1.23
C LEU A 163 -17.66 -7.81 -0.09
N LEU A 164 -16.75 -7.95 0.87
CA LEU A 164 -16.56 -6.98 1.95
C LEU A 164 -16.28 -5.57 1.41
N ILE A 165 -15.40 -5.44 0.41
CA ILE A 165 -15.13 -4.16 -0.24
C ILE A 165 -16.40 -3.59 -0.89
N GLY A 166 -17.19 -4.42 -1.57
CA GLY A 166 -18.48 -4.03 -2.15
C GLY A 166 -19.48 -3.54 -1.11
N LEU A 167 -19.57 -4.24 0.03
CA LEU A 167 -20.42 -3.84 1.16
C LEU A 167 -19.96 -2.51 1.79
N ILE A 168 -18.65 -2.32 1.96
CA ILE A 168 -18.07 -1.07 2.43
C ILE A 168 -18.43 0.07 1.46
N TYR A 169 -18.23 -0.13 0.17
CA TYR A 169 -18.60 0.85 -0.86
C TYR A 169 -20.08 1.23 -0.78
N GLN A 170 -20.97 0.24 -0.68
CA GLN A 170 -22.41 0.46 -0.55
C GLN A 170 -22.76 1.21 0.75
N SER A 171 -22.14 0.86 1.87
CA SER A 171 -22.38 1.53 3.16
C SER A 171 -22.01 3.01 3.12
N LEU A 172 -20.88 3.36 2.50
CA LEU A 172 -20.43 4.74 2.34
C LEU A 172 -21.37 5.53 1.43
N ARG A 173 -21.90 4.88 0.38
CA ARG A 173 -22.89 5.48 -0.52
C ARG A 173 -24.19 5.82 0.22
N LEU A 174 -24.64 4.94 1.10
CA LEU A 174 -25.86 5.13 1.88
C LEU A 174 -25.69 6.17 3.00
N ALA A 175 -24.50 6.27 3.58
CA ALA A 175 -24.21 7.22 4.66
C ALA A 175 -23.89 8.65 4.17
N ALA A 176 -23.42 8.81 2.93
CA ALA A 176 -22.97 10.11 2.44
C ALA A 176 -24.15 11.08 2.16
N PRO A 177 -24.09 12.34 2.66
CA PRO A 177 -25.18 13.31 2.46
C PRO A 177 -25.25 13.87 1.03
N SER A 178 -24.16 13.78 0.26
CA SER A 178 -24.13 14.22 -1.13
C SER A 178 -23.13 13.41 -1.97
N PRO A 179 -23.25 13.42 -3.32
CA PRO A 179 -22.31 12.73 -4.20
C PRO A 179 -20.85 13.18 -4.03
N LEU A 180 -20.61 14.45 -3.68
CA LEU A 180 -19.25 14.99 -3.46
C LEU A 180 -18.58 14.38 -2.22
N PHE A 181 -19.33 14.22 -1.12
CA PHE A 181 -18.82 13.56 0.08
C PHE A 181 -18.54 12.08 -0.18
N PHE A 182 -19.44 11.41 -0.91
CA PHE A 182 -19.26 10.04 -1.32
C PHE A 182 -17.99 9.84 -2.16
N GLN A 183 -17.84 10.62 -3.24
CA GLN A 183 -16.69 10.56 -4.14
C GLN A 183 -15.38 10.82 -3.41
N SER A 184 -15.32 11.88 -2.59
CA SER A 184 -14.12 12.22 -1.81
C SER A 184 -13.71 11.08 -0.88
N THR A 185 -14.69 10.49 -0.17
CA THR A 185 -14.44 9.41 0.78
C THR A 185 -13.97 8.14 0.08
N VAL A 186 -14.64 7.75 -1.01
CA VAL A 186 -14.26 6.59 -1.82
C VAL A 186 -12.86 6.77 -2.39
N MET A 187 -12.53 7.95 -2.93
CA MET A 187 -11.20 8.21 -3.49
C MET A 187 -10.10 8.00 -2.45
N VAL A 188 -10.28 8.49 -1.21
CA VAL A 188 -9.27 8.31 -0.15
C VAL A 188 -9.12 6.85 0.25
N ILE A 189 -10.22 6.16 0.57
CA ILE A 189 -10.17 4.78 1.07
C ILE A 189 -9.60 3.84 -0.01
N PHE A 190 -10.09 3.95 -1.24
CA PHE A 190 -9.74 3.00 -2.30
C PHE A 190 -8.34 3.26 -2.84
N LEU A 191 -7.92 4.53 -3.04
CA LEU A 191 -6.58 4.82 -3.52
C LEU A 191 -5.51 4.33 -2.52
N GLN A 192 -5.75 4.46 -1.22
CA GLN A 192 -4.82 4.00 -0.20
C GLN A 192 -4.65 2.47 -0.18
N HIS A 193 -5.75 1.72 -0.25
CA HIS A 193 -5.73 0.26 -0.06
C HIS A 193 -5.44 -0.50 -1.36
N PHE A 194 -5.92 -0.04 -2.52
CA PHE A 194 -5.71 -0.73 -3.79
C PHE A 194 -4.31 -0.51 -4.38
N MET A 195 -3.67 0.62 -4.08
CA MET A 195 -2.28 0.85 -4.50
C MET A 195 -1.28 -0.09 -3.80
N SER A 196 -1.69 -0.70 -2.67
CA SER A 196 -0.87 -1.60 -1.86
C SER A 196 -1.21 -3.08 -2.10
N TYR A 197 -1.31 -3.52 -3.35
CA TYR A 197 -1.69 -4.89 -3.69
C TYR A 197 -0.72 -5.97 -3.19
N GLU A 198 0.54 -5.62 -2.91
CA GLU A 198 1.56 -6.49 -2.31
C GLU A 198 1.44 -6.60 -0.77
N GLY A 199 0.43 -5.97 -0.17
CA GLY A 199 0.27 -5.88 1.28
C GLY A 199 -0.13 -7.19 1.95
N GLU A 200 0.25 -7.32 3.22
CA GLU A 200 -0.17 -8.41 4.10
C GLU A 200 -1.68 -8.33 4.39
N ILE A 201 -2.40 -9.47 4.38
CA ILE A 201 -3.85 -9.49 4.65
C ILE A 201 -4.22 -8.91 6.02
N ALA A 202 -3.42 -9.13 7.06
CA ALA A 202 -3.69 -8.57 8.39
C ALA A 202 -3.65 -7.03 8.40
N LYS A 203 -2.71 -6.43 7.67
CA LYS A 203 -2.57 -4.97 7.54
C LYS A 203 -3.61 -4.38 6.60
N LEU A 204 -3.86 -5.02 5.47
CA LEU A 204 -4.87 -4.58 4.51
C LEU A 204 -6.27 -4.62 5.10
N LEU A 205 -6.65 -5.74 5.72
CA LEU A 205 -7.98 -5.89 6.33
C LEU A 205 -8.14 -4.94 7.52
N GLY A 206 -7.12 -4.85 8.40
CA GLY A 206 -7.16 -3.96 9.55
C GLY A 206 -7.25 -2.48 9.16
N GLY A 207 -6.42 -2.06 8.21
CA GLY A 207 -6.43 -0.70 7.66
C GLY A 207 -7.76 -0.36 6.97
N LEU A 208 -8.30 -1.29 6.19
CA LEU A 208 -9.56 -1.10 5.46
C LEU A 208 -10.72 -0.92 6.43
N ILE A 209 -10.83 -1.79 7.45
CA ILE A 209 -11.90 -1.69 8.45
C ILE A 209 -11.76 -0.43 9.29
N GLN A 210 -10.54 -0.08 9.73
CA GLN A 210 -10.30 1.12 10.53
C GLN A 210 -10.65 2.40 9.75
N THR A 211 -10.19 2.51 8.50
CA THR A 211 -10.49 3.67 7.65
C THR A 211 -11.96 3.74 7.28
N TRP A 212 -12.60 2.59 6.99
CA TRP A 212 -14.05 2.52 6.79
C TRP A 212 -14.82 3.03 8.01
N LEU A 213 -14.53 2.54 9.21
CA LEU A 213 -15.22 2.97 10.44
C LEU A 213 -15.03 4.46 10.70
N PHE A 214 -13.81 4.97 10.52
CA PHE A 214 -13.52 6.40 10.65
C PHE A 214 -14.36 7.25 9.69
N PHE A 215 -14.37 6.89 8.41
CA PHE A 215 -15.10 7.64 7.40
C PHE A 215 -16.61 7.48 7.54
N LEU A 216 -17.10 6.31 7.96
CA LEU A 216 -18.51 6.10 8.25
C LEU A 216 -18.95 7.03 9.38
N LEU A 217 -18.19 7.09 10.48
CA LEU A 217 -18.45 8.02 11.58
C LEU A 217 -18.39 9.48 11.12
N PHE A 218 -17.40 9.85 10.32
CA PHE A 218 -17.28 11.19 9.74
C PHE A 218 -18.49 11.56 8.89
N LEU A 219 -18.97 10.63 8.05
CA LEU A 219 -20.14 10.84 7.19
C LEU A 219 -21.43 10.99 7.99
N TYR A 220 -21.58 10.29 9.11
CA TYR A 220 -22.74 10.43 9.99
C TYR A 220 -22.71 11.70 10.85
N VAL A 221 -21.55 12.05 11.42
CA VAL A 221 -21.45 13.12 12.42
C VAL A 221 -21.06 14.46 11.81
N CYS A 222 -19.99 14.50 11.03
CA CYS A 222 -19.38 15.74 10.57
C CYS A 222 -19.92 16.20 9.21
N ALA A 223 -20.13 15.27 8.28
CA ALA A 223 -20.52 15.61 6.90
C ALA A 223 -21.86 16.34 6.79
N PRO A 224 -22.92 16.05 7.58
CA PRO A 224 -24.18 16.79 7.51
C PRO A 224 -24.06 18.22 8.04
N TRP A 225 -23.22 18.44 9.05
CA TRP A 225 -22.88 19.78 9.51
C TRP A 225 -22.12 20.54 8.43
N LEU A 226 -21.08 19.92 7.87
CA LEU A 226 -20.24 20.53 6.85
C LEU A 226 -21.01 20.82 5.55
N HIS A 227 -21.91 19.91 5.14
CA HIS A 227 -22.78 20.10 3.99
C HIS A 227 -23.69 21.32 4.18
N ARG A 228 -24.34 21.45 5.33
CA ARG A 228 -25.22 22.59 5.64
C ARG A 228 -24.47 23.92 5.67
N HIS A 229 -23.24 23.96 6.19
CA HIS A 229 -22.52 25.23 6.33
C HIS A 229 -21.67 25.62 5.12
N LEU A 230 -21.06 24.67 4.41
CA LEU A 230 -20.19 24.99 3.26
C LEU A 230 -20.95 25.02 1.94
N LEU A 231 -21.92 24.14 1.73
CA LEU A 231 -22.61 24.03 0.43
C LEU A 231 -23.88 24.89 0.35
N ALA A 232 -24.43 25.37 1.47
CA ALA A 232 -25.49 26.38 1.45
C ALA A 232 -25.02 27.76 0.94
N HIS A 233 -23.73 28.08 1.09
CA HIS A 233 -23.15 29.34 0.59
C HIS A 233 -22.66 29.26 -0.86
N ALA A 234 -22.63 28.05 -1.45
CA ALA A 234 -22.19 27.84 -2.84
C ALA A 234 -23.33 28.02 -3.86
N ALA A 235 -24.57 28.23 -3.41
CA ALA A 235 -25.67 28.67 -4.26
C ALA A 235 -25.49 30.15 -4.62
N ILE A 236 -24.64 30.43 -5.61
CA ILE A 236 -24.64 31.73 -6.30
C ILE A 236 -26.07 31.90 -6.86
N PRO A 237 -26.77 33.01 -6.60
CA PRO A 237 -28.06 33.25 -7.21
C PRO A 237 -27.85 33.20 -8.73
N SER A 238 -28.55 32.31 -9.43
CA SER A 238 -28.60 32.39 -10.87
C SER A 238 -29.03 33.81 -11.21
N THR A 239 -28.20 34.56 -11.94
CA THR A 239 -28.57 35.83 -12.55
C THR A 239 -29.61 35.56 -13.64
N ALA A 240 -30.80 35.14 -13.25
CA ALA A 240 -32.00 35.11 -14.04
C ALA A 240 -32.78 36.36 -13.66
N ASN A 241 -32.35 37.49 -14.21
CA ASN A 241 -33.12 38.72 -14.43
C ASN A 241 -32.18 39.77 -15.06
N ALA A 242 -31.90 39.61 -16.35
CA ALA A 242 -31.57 40.76 -17.18
C ALA A 242 -32.89 41.22 -17.83
N PRO A 243 -33.49 42.35 -17.42
CA PRO A 243 -34.55 42.95 -18.20
C PRO A 243 -33.98 43.49 -19.52
N ALA A 244 -34.79 43.35 -20.58
CA ALA A 244 -34.52 43.76 -21.96
C ALA A 244 -34.28 45.27 -22.11
#